data_AF-A0A8T6EL56-F1
#
_entry.id   AF-A0A8T6EL56-F1
#
_cell.length_a   1.000
_cell.length_b   1.000
_cell.length_c   1.000
_cell.angle_alpha   90.00
_cell.angle_beta   90.00
_cell.angle_gamma   90.00
#
_symmetry.space_group_name_H-M   'P 1'
#
loop_
_entity.id
_entity.type
_entity.pdbx_description
1 polymer ?
#
loop_
_entity_poly.entity_id
_entity_poly.type
_entity_poly.pdbx_seq_one_letter_code
_entity_poly.pdbx_strand_id
1 'polypeptide(L)'
;MRRPLSVDERAERLLRYLSNRPVPLGESVAVSRNTLLAWTESTEIREVIYLEEYLLSCGWITGRTLSGPNILITTVTVDGHRQIADQVANSESAQVFVAMWFDASTDFAYSQGVEPAIRDAGYQPLRIDRKEHNNKIEDEIVAEIRRSRFVVADFTQGDDGARGGVYYEAGFAHGLDLPVILTCHEDRFDQVHFDTNHYNHIVWSTPAELREKLRIRILAVIGEGPEVERGN
;
A
#
# COMPACT_ATOMS: atom_id res chain seq x y z
N MET A 1 -1.74 -2.23 -23.40
CA MET A 1 -3.11 -2.76 -23.15
C MET A 1 -3.31 -2.74 -21.64
N ARG A 2 -4.32 -2.06 -21.08
CA ARG A 2 -4.54 -2.03 -19.62
C ARG A 2 -4.93 -3.43 -19.13
N ARG A 3 -4.35 -3.88 -18.01
CA ARG A 3 -4.73 -5.12 -17.33
C ARG A 3 -6.19 -5.00 -16.85
N PRO A 4 -7.03 -6.05 -16.97
CA PRO A 4 -8.36 -6.07 -16.39
C PRO A 4 -8.29 -6.03 -14.85
N LEU A 5 -9.22 -5.32 -14.23
CA LEU A 5 -9.27 -5.19 -12.77
C LEU A 5 -9.52 -6.52 -12.06
N SER A 6 -8.88 -6.70 -10.90
CA SER A 6 -9.22 -7.75 -9.95
C SER A 6 -10.63 -7.53 -9.37
N VAL A 7 -11.18 -8.57 -8.75
CA VAL A 7 -12.50 -8.46 -8.09
C VAL A 7 -12.46 -7.42 -6.97
N ASP A 8 -11.36 -7.36 -6.21
CA ASP A 8 -11.16 -6.39 -5.12
C ASP A 8 -11.10 -4.96 -5.65
N GLU A 9 -10.34 -4.71 -6.72
CA GLU A 9 -10.26 -3.38 -7.35
C GLU A 9 -11.64 -2.92 -7.86
N ARG A 10 -12.47 -3.85 -8.34
CA ARG A 10 -13.85 -3.55 -8.79
C ARG A 10 -14.77 -3.23 -7.60
N ALA A 11 -14.67 -3.98 -6.51
CA ALA A 11 -15.43 -3.74 -5.28
C ALA A 11 -15.06 -2.40 -4.65
N GLU A 12 -13.77 -2.07 -4.59
CA GLU A 12 -13.26 -0.79 -4.10
C GLU A 12 -13.74 0.38 -4.94
N ARG A 13 -13.72 0.26 -6.27
CA ARG A 13 -14.27 1.30 -7.15
C ARG A 13 -15.76 1.52 -6.91
N LEU A 14 -16.53 0.46 -6.68
CA LEU A 14 -17.93 0.57 -6.32
C LEU A 14 -18.10 1.33 -4.99
N LEU A 15 -17.40 0.91 -3.94
CA LEU A 15 -17.47 1.54 -2.62
C LEU A 15 -17.08 3.02 -2.70
N ARG A 16 -15.97 3.33 -3.39
CA ARG A 16 -15.46 4.69 -3.60
C ARG A 16 -16.47 5.56 -4.36
N TYR A 17 -17.09 5.02 -5.40
CA TYR A 17 -18.14 5.72 -6.13
C TYR A 17 -19.32 6.06 -5.22
N LEU A 18 -19.78 5.11 -4.39
CA LEU A 18 -20.88 5.33 -3.45
C LEU A 18 -20.53 6.38 -2.37
N SER A 19 -19.32 6.30 -1.81
CA SER A 19 -18.86 7.20 -0.74
C SER A 19 -18.63 8.64 -1.19
N ASN A 20 -18.25 8.87 -2.45
CA ASN A 20 -17.99 10.22 -2.97
C ASN A 20 -19.26 10.97 -3.37
N ARG A 21 -20.44 10.37 -3.16
CA ARG A 21 -21.72 11.02 -3.47
C ARG A 21 -22.02 12.09 -2.42
N PRO A 22 -22.51 13.27 -2.83
CA PRO A 22 -22.81 14.36 -1.91
C PRO A 22 -24.13 14.08 -1.18
N VAL A 23 -24.12 13.15 -0.23
CA VAL A 23 -25.23 12.85 0.68
C VAL A 23 -24.78 13.10 2.13
N PRO A 24 -25.69 13.51 3.04
CA PRO A 24 -25.37 13.56 4.46
C PRO A 24 -24.93 12.20 5.00
N LEU A 25 -24.10 12.20 6.04
CA LEU A 25 -23.65 10.97 6.69
C LEU A 25 -24.85 10.17 7.22
N GLY A 26 -24.88 8.87 6.93
CA GLY A 26 -25.96 7.97 7.34
C GLY A 26 -27.19 7.98 6.44
N GLU A 27 -27.22 8.81 5.39
CA GLU A 27 -28.30 8.81 4.41
C GLU A 27 -28.05 7.83 3.25
N SER A 28 -29.14 7.33 2.67
CA SER A 28 -29.06 6.41 1.54
C SER A 28 -28.74 7.13 0.23
N VAL A 29 -27.78 6.56 -0.51
CA VAL A 29 -27.47 6.90 -1.89
C VAL A 29 -28.36 6.08 -2.82
N ALA A 30 -29.04 6.75 -3.75
CA ALA A 30 -29.70 6.12 -4.89
C ALA A 30 -28.83 6.25 -6.14
N VAL A 31 -28.56 5.13 -6.82
CA VAL A 31 -27.79 5.06 -8.07
C VAL A 31 -28.34 4.01 -9.02
N SER A 32 -28.29 4.28 -10.32
CA SER A 32 -28.60 3.30 -11.36
C SER A 32 -27.48 2.25 -11.47
N ARG A 33 -27.85 0.96 -11.46
CA ARG A 33 -26.89 -0.14 -11.67
C ARG A 33 -26.21 -0.07 -13.04
N ASN A 34 -26.89 0.47 -14.05
CA ASN A 34 -26.29 0.72 -15.35
C ASN A 34 -25.13 1.73 -15.28
N THR A 35 -25.21 2.72 -14.40
CA THR A 35 -24.10 3.65 -14.17
C THR A 35 -22.92 2.92 -13.55
N LEU A 36 -23.19 2.01 -12.60
CA LEU A 36 -22.15 1.27 -11.88
C LEU A 36 -21.34 0.34 -12.79
N LEU A 37 -21.94 -0.22 -13.86
CA LEU A 37 -21.23 -1.09 -14.83
C LEU A 37 -19.91 -0.48 -15.31
N ALA A 38 -19.93 0.80 -15.69
CA ALA A 38 -18.73 1.48 -16.19
C ALA A 38 -17.68 1.70 -15.09
N TRP A 39 -18.12 2.01 -13.87
CA TRP A 39 -17.22 2.27 -12.73
C TRP A 39 -16.52 1.01 -12.24
N THR A 40 -17.22 -0.11 -12.26
CA THR A 40 -16.74 -1.41 -11.79
C THR A 40 -16.17 -2.28 -12.92
N GLU A 41 -15.98 -1.72 -14.12
CA GLU A 41 -15.58 -2.43 -15.34
C GLU A 41 -16.33 -3.76 -15.54
N SER A 42 -17.64 -3.73 -15.24
CA SER A 42 -18.52 -4.90 -15.31
C SER A 42 -19.23 -4.96 -16.64
N THR A 43 -19.37 -6.16 -17.20
CA THR A 43 -20.07 -6.38 -18.47
C THR A 43 -21.54 -6.72 -18.25
N GLU A 44 -21.88 -7.27 -17.08
CA GLU A 44 -23.24 -7.64 -16.71
C GLU A 44 -23.67 -7.06 -15.37
N ILE A 45 -24.97 -6.74 -15.25
CA ILE A 45 -25.58 -6.21 -14.01
C ILE A 45 -25.41 -7.21 -12.84
N ARG A 46 -25.37 -8.51 -13.12
CA ARG A 46 -25.16 -9.55 -12.10
C ARG A 46 -23.82 -9.41 -11.39
N GLU A 47 -22.79 -8.94 -12.07
CA GLU A 47 -21.48 -8.70 -11.46
C GLU A 47 -21.55 -7.53 -10.47
N VAL A 48 -22.28 -6.46 -10.81
CA VAL A 48 -22.52 -5.34 -9.88
C VAL A 48 -23.33 -5.81 -8.66
N ILE A 49 -24.36 -6.64 -8.87
CA ILE A 49 -25.12 -7.27 -7.77
C ILE A 49 -24.19 -8.07 -6.86
N TYR A 50 -23.30 -8.88 -7.44
CA TYR A 50 -22.35 -9.69 -6.68
C TYR A 50 -21.37 -8.83 -5.87
N LEU A 51 -20.84 -7.76 -6.45
CA LEU A 51 -19.97 -6.81 -5.75
C LEU A 51 -20.70 -6.11 -4.60
N GLU A 52 -21.96 -5.70 -4.78
CA GLU A 52 -22.77 -5.13 -3.70
C GLU A 52 -22.99 -6.11 -2.55
N GLU A 53 -23.27 -7.38 -2.87
CA GLU A 53 -23.44 -8.43 -1.86
C GLU A 53 -22.15 -8.67 -1.09
N TYR A 54 -21.01 -8.59 -1.77
CA TYR A 54 -19.71 -8.60 -1.13
C TYR A 54 -19.52 -7.41 -0.18
N LEU A 55 -19.75 -6.16 -0.63
CA LEU A 55 -19.64 -4.96 0.21
C LEU A 55 -20.56 -5.02 1.44
N LEU A 56 -21.77 -5.59 1.27
CA LEU A 56 -22.71 -5.81 2.37
C LEU A 56 -22.18 -6.85 3.36
N SER A 57 -21.59 -7.95 2.88
CA SER A 57 -20.99 -8.99 3.72
C SER A 57 -19.81 -8.50 4.55
N CYS A 58 -19.05 -7.53 4.01
CA CYS A 58 -17.97 -6.84 4.71
C CYS A 58 -18.47 -5.81 5.73
N GLY A 59 -19.77 -5.48 5.74
CA GLY A 59 -20.33 -4.41 6.58
C GLY A 59 -19.99 -2.99 6.11
N TRP A 60 -19.45 -2.83 4.89
CA TRP A 60 -19.06 -1.52 4.34
C TRP A 60 -20.23 -0.70 3.80
N ILE A 61 -21.32 -1.39 3.46
CA ILE A 61 -22.60 -0.76 3.12
C ILE A 61 -23.73 -1.42 3.91
N THR A 62 -24.85 -0.72 4.05
CA THR A 62 -26.06 -1.20 4.70
C THR A 62 -27.32 -0.68 4.02
N GLY A 63 -28.46 -1.32 4.30
CA GLY A 63 -29.74 -0.99 3.68
C GLY A 63 -29.77 -1.42 2.21
N ARG A 64 -30.73 -2.28 1.87
CA ARG A 64 -31.05 -2.64 0.48
C ARG A 64 -32.54 -2.42 0.29
N THR A 65 -32.92 -1.29 -0.27
CA THR A 65 -34.29 -1.14 -0.76
C THR A 65 -34.31 -1.55 -2.23
N LEU A 66 -34.99 -2.66 -2.52
CA LEU A 66 -35.26 -3.13 -3.89
C LEU A 66 -36.26 -2.19 -4.58
N SER A 67 -35.84 -0.96 -4.92
CA SER A 67 -36.63 -0.10 -5.82
C SER A 67 -36.38 -0.53 -7.26
N GLY A 68 -37.08 -1.58 -7.69
CA GLY A 68 -37.02 -2.10 -9.05
C GLY A 68 -35.68 -2.75 -9.43
N PRO A 69 -35.58 -3.37 -10.62
CA PRO A 69 -34.43 -4.19 -10.99
C PRO A 69 -33.14 -3.39 -11.24
N ASN A 70 -33.20 -2.06 -11.32
CA ASN A 70 -32.11 -1.26 -11.88
C ASN A 70 -31.59 -0.11 -11.00
N ILE A 71 -32.15 0.08 -9.79
CA ILE A 71 -31.67 1.11 -8.86
C ILE A 71 -31.13 0.42 -7.61
N LEU A 72 -29.91 0.77 -7.22
CA LEU A 72 -29.34 0.48 -5.92
C LEU A 72 -29.68 1.65 -4.98
N ILE A 73 -30.30 1.33 -3.84
CA ILE A 73 -30.46 2.25 -2.71
C ILE A 73 -29.72 1.64 -1.53
N THR A 74 -28.65 2.30 -1.09
CA THR A 74 -27.79 1.83 -0.01
C THR A 74 -27.12 2.96 0.74
N THR A 75 -26.71 2.72 1.99
CA THR A 75 -25.99 3.66 2.84
C THR A 75 -24.57 3.14 3.04
N VAL A 76 -23.55 4.00 2.85
CA VAL A 76 -22.17 3.65 3.18
C VAL A 76 -22.00 3.75 4.70
N THR A 77 -21.46 2.71 5.33
CA THR A 77 -21.23 2.69 6.78
C THR A 77 -19.97 3.46 7.14
N VAL A 78 -19.76 3.73 8.43
CA VAL A 78 -18.50 4.33 8.92
C VAL A 78 -17.30 3.44 8.53
N ASP A 79 -17.44 2.12 8.64
CA ASP A 79 -16.39 1.18 8.23
C ASP A 79 -16.12 1.22 6.72
N GLY A 80 -17.17 1.40 5.90
CA GLY A 80 -17.00 1.60 4.46
C GLY A 80 -16.28 2.90 4.11
N HIS A 81 -16.57 4.00 4.80
CA HIS A 81 -15.85 5.26 4.64
C HIS A 81 -14.38 5.14 5.10
N ARG A 82 -14.13 4.42 6.20
CA ARG A 82 -12.79 4.16 6.71
C ARG A 82 -11.96 3.32 5.71
N GLN A 83 -12.55 2.28 5.14
CA GLN A 83 -11.89 1.45 4.11
C GLN A 83 -11.35 2.31 2.95
N ILE A 84 -12.13 3.28 2.48
CA ILE A 84 -11.68 4.18 1.41
C ILE A 84 -10.65 5.18 1.91
N ALA A 85 -10.84 5.75 3.09
CA ALA A 85 -9.92 6.75 3.65
C ALA A 85 -8.52 6.17 3.86
N ASP A 86 -8.44 4.95 4.43
CA ASP A 86 -7.17 4.23 4.65
C ASP A 86 -6.45 3.94 3.30
N GLN A 87 -7.19 3.70 2.22
CA GLN A 87 -6.63 3.47 0.88
C GLN A 87 -6.24 4.75 0.12
N VAL A 88 -7.06 5.81 0.21
CA VAL A 88 -6.83 7.10 -0.49
C VAL A 88 -5.65 7.84 0.12
N ALA A 89 -5.49 7.80 1.45
CA ALA A 89 -4.38 8.45 2.13
C ALA A 89 -3.02 7.92 1.65
N ASN A 90 -2.94 6.63 1.33
CA ASN A 90 -1.70 6.00 0.91
C ASN A 90 -1.43 6.14 -0.59
N SER A 91 -2.47 6.25 -1.44
CA SER A 91 -2.25 6.23 -2.89
C SER A 91 -1.62 7.49 -3.48
N GLU A 92 -1.87 8.63 -2.85
CA GLU A 92 -1.32 9.93 -3.25
C GLU A 92 -0.01 10.27 -2.51
N SER A 93 0.42 9.43 -1.58
CA SER A 93 1.62 9.66 -0.80
C SER A 93 2.87 9.53 -1.68
N ALA A 94 3.77 10.49 -1.58
CA ALA A 94 5.12 10.36 -2.11
C ALA A 94 6.04 9.58 -1.15
N GLN A 95 5.62 9.38 0.10
CA GLN A 95 6.47 8.84 1.16
C GLN A 95 6.67 7.33 1.04
N VAL A 96 7.90 6.89 1.32
CA VAL A 96 8.28 5.47 1.40
C VAL A 96 9.00 5.24 2.71
N PHE A 97 8.40 4.43 3.58
CA PHE A 97 9.04 4.05 4.83
C PHE A 97 10.16 3.05 4.56
N VAL A 98 11.33 3.29 5.15
CA VAL A 98 12.51 2.43 5.04
C VAL A 98 12.77 1.77 6.39
N ALA A 99 12.43 0.49 6.48
CA ALA A 99 12.71 -0.39 7.60
C ALA A 99 14.09 -1.04 7.39
N MET A 100 15.09 -0.65 8.17
CA MET A 100 16.43 -1.24 8.07
C MET A 100 17.20 -1.10 9.38
N TRP A 101 18.32 -1.79 9.50
CA TRP A 101 19.22 -1.61 10.64
C TRP A 101 19.84 -0.19 10.63
N PHE A 102 19.96 0.45 11.79
CA PHE A 102 20.56 1.80 11.93
C PHE A 102 22.05 1.79 12.27
N ASP A 103 22.72 0.66 12.06
CA ASP A 103 24.15 0.54 12.31
C ASP A 103 24.97 1.11 11.15
N ALA A 104 26.13 1.68 11.49
CA ALA A 104 27.03 2.30 10.54
C ALA A 104 27.44 1.38 9.38
N SER A 105 27.46 0.05 9.60
CA SER A 105 27.74 -0.95 8.56
C SER A 105 26.73 -0.91 7.39
N THR A 106 25.53 -0.39 7.62
CA THR A 106 24.45 -0.33 6.61
C THR A 106 24.21 1.06 6.04
N ASP A 107 24.96 2.08 6.49
CA ASP A 107 24.76 3.46 6.02
C ASP A 107 25.07 3.65 4.53
N PHE A 108 26.04 2.92 3.98
CA PHE A 108 26.31 2.94 2.54
C PHE A 108 25.18 2.29 1.73
N ALA A 109 24.60 1.20 2.24
CA ALA A 109 23.45 0.57 1.63
C ALA A 109 22.27 1.55 1.54
N TYR A 110 22.04 2.33 2.60
CA TYR A 110 21.01 3.37 2.59
C TYR A 110 21.36 4.53 1.64
N SER A 111 22.46 5.22 1.90
CA SER A 111 22.80 6.49 1.26
C SER A 111 23.15 6.38 -0.23
N GLN A 112 23.69 5.24 -0.66
CA GLN A 112 24.07 5.01 -2.06
C GLN A 112 23.17 4.01 -2.79
N GLY A 113 22.37 3.24 -2.04
CA GLY A 113 21.45 2.23 -2.57
C GLY A 113 19.98 2.63 -2.45
N VAL A 114 19.44 2.51 -1.24
CA VAL A 114 17.99 2.63 -0.96
C VAL A 114 17.46 4.03 -1.22
N GLU A 115 18.06 5.06 -0.61
CA GLU A 115 17.62 6.45 -0.74
C GLU A 115 17.60 6.91 -2.21
N PRO A 116 18.69 6.78 -2.98
CA PRO A 116 18.67 7.22 -4.37
C PRO A 116 17.73 6.38 -5.24
N ALA A 117 17.56 5.08 -4.99
CA ALA A 117 16.60 4.27 -5.75
C ALA A 117 15.15 4.77 -5.61
N ILE A 118 14.76 5.12 -4.38
CA ILE A 118 13.43 5.65 -4.08
C ILE A 118 13.24 7.02 -4.73
N ARG A 119 14.24 7.91 -4.63
CA ARG A 119 14.21 9.24 -5.25
C ARG A 119 14.18 9.18 -6.77
N ASP A 120 14.99 8.32 -7.38
CA ASP A 120 15.03 8.12 -8.83
C ASP A 120 13.72 7.52 -9.38
N ALA A 121 12.89 6.92 -8.52
CA ALA A 121 11.55 6.44 -8.87
C ALA A 121 10.46 7.50 -8.63
N GLY A 122 10.81 8.70 -8.15
CA GLY A 122 9.88 9.82 -7.94
C GLY A 122 9.18 9.83 -6.58
N TYR A 123 9.79 9.21 -5.57
CA TYR A 123 9.26 9.12 -4.21
C TYR A 123 10.23 9.72 -3.17
N GLN A 124 9.74 9.94 -1.96
CA GLN A 124 10.48 10.48 -0.83
C GLN A 124 10.80 9.38 0.20
N PRO A 125 12.07 9.00 0.38
CA PRO A 125 12.44 8.02 1.40
C PRO A 125 12.35 8.62 2.80
N LEU A 126 11.83 7.83 3.75
CA LEU A 126 11.80 8.16 5.17
C LEU A 126 12.43 7.02 5.99
N ARG A 127 13.55 7.31 6.65
CA ARG A 127 14.17 6.45 7.67
C ARG A 127 13.95 7.08 9.04
N ILE A 128 13.35 6.35 9.97
CA ILE A 128 12.80 6.94 11.20
C ILE A 128 13.86 7.58 12.12
N ASP A 129 15.08 7.02 12.16
CA ASP A 129 16.22 7.56 12.92
C ASP A 129 16.66 8.95 12.45
N ARG A 130 16.25 9.37 11.24
CA ARG A 130 16.57 10.68 10.66
C ARG A 130 15.47 11.72 10.86
N LYS A 131 14.39 11.38 11.56
CA LYS A 131 13.26 12.27 11.85
C LYS A 131 13.32 12.74 13.30
N GLU A 132 13.35 14.05 13.52
CA GLU A 132 13.21 14.62 14.87
C GLU A 132 11.76 14.51 15.35
N HIS A 133 11.54 13.99 16.56
CA HIS A 133 10.22 13.95 17.21
C HIS A 133 10.34 13.92 18.74
N ASN A 134 9.28 14.33 19.43
CA ASN A 134 9.18 14.27 20.90
C ASN A 134 8.33 13.09 21.40
N ASN A 135 7.72 12.34 20.48
CA ASN A 135 6.85 11.21 20.77
C ASN A 135 7.67 9.92 20.99
N LYS A 136 6.99 8.84 21.39
CA LYS A 136 7.59 7.50 21.41
C LYS A 136 7.93 7.07 19.99
N ILE A 137 9.13 6.52 19.79
CA ILE A 137 9.62 6.10 18.47
C ILE A 137 8.67 5.08 17.85
N GLU A 138 8.12 4.18 18.65
CA GLU A 138 7.21 3.12 18.18
C GLU A 138 5.90 3.69 17.62
N ASP A 139 5.34 4.73 18.25
CA ASP A 139 4.12 5.39 17.79
C ASP A 139 4.37 6.12 16.46
N GLU A 140 5.56 6.72 16.30
CA GLU A 140 5.98 7.37 15.06
C GLU A 140 6.20 6.36 13.94
N ILE A 141 6.85 5.22 14.21
CA ILE A 141 7.01 4.12 13.23
C ILE A 141 5.65 3.70 12.68
N VAL A 142 4.69 3.41 13.56
CA VAL A 142 3.33 2.99 13.16
C VAL A 142 2.63 4.08 12.34
N ALA A 143 2.74 5.34 12.76
CA ALA A 143 2.13 6.47 12.06
C ALA A 143 2.76 6.69 10.67
N GLU A 144 4.07 6.55 10.54
CA GLU A 144 4.80 6.78 9.30
C GLU A 144 4.64 5.63 8.31
N ILE A 145 4.57 4.38 8.77
CA ILE A 145 4.17 3.25 7.92
C ILE A 145 2.77 3.50 7.36
N ARG A 146 1.81 3.89 8.21
CA ARG A 146 0.42 4.19 7.79
C ARG A 146 0.29 5.33 6.79
N ARG A 147 1.26 6.24 6.69
CA ARG A 147 1.26 7.37 5.73
C ARG A 147 2.00 7.06 4.44
N SER A 148 2.74 5.96 4.42
CA SER A 148 3.62 5.63 3.30
C SER A 148 2.85 4.96 2.17
N ARG A 149 3.27 5.24 0.93
CA ARG A 149 2.74 4.59 -0.27
C ARG A 149 3.05 3.10 -0.28
N PHE A 150 4.26 2.77 0.15
CA PHE A 150 4.80 1.42 0.29
C PHE A 150 5.98 1.43 1.27
N VAL A 151 6.47 0.24 1.61
CA VAL A 151 7.61 0.05 2.51
C VAL A 151 8.76 -0.65 1.77
N VAL A 152 9.99 -0.21 2.04
CA VAL A 152 11.21 -0.97 1.70
C VAL A 152 11.76 -1.53 3.01
N ALA A 153 11.94 -2.85 3.08
CA ALA A 153 12.44 -3.53 4.27
C ALA A 153 13.75 -4.27 3.96
N ASP A 154 14.86 -3.82 4.56
CA ASP A 154 16.16 -4.47 4.43
C ASP A 154 16.46 -5.38 5.63
N PHE A 155 16.57 -6.68 5.34
CA PHE A 155 16.79 -7.73 6.33
C PHE A 155 18.28 -8.03 6.56
N THR A 156 19.19 -7.19 6.07
CA THR A 156 20.62 -7.38 6.34
C THR A 156 20.87 -7.29 7.84
N GLN A 157 21.42 -8.37 8.40
CA GLN A 157 21.68 -8.49 9.83
C GLN A 157 23.17 -8.63 10.12
N GLY A 158 23.56 -8.24 11.32
CA GLY A 158 24.90 -8.50 11.85
C GLY A 158 24.96 -9.85 12.55
N ASP A 159 26.08 -10.11 13.21
CA ASP A 159 26.29 -11.39 13.92
C ASP A 159 25.41 -11.54 15.18
N ASP A 160 24.85 -10.43 15.69
CA ASP A 160 23.95 -10.41 16.85
C ASP A 160 22.52 -10.92 16.55
N GLY A 161 22.26 -11.36 15.31
CA GLY A 161 21.01 -12.00 14.91
C GLY A 161 19.96 -11.07 14.29
N ALA A 162 18.75 -11.61 14.15
CA ALA A 162 17.66 -11.02 13.39
C ALA A 162 17.20 -9.67 13.91
N ARG A 163 16.93 -8.75 12.97
CA ARG A 163 16.46 -7.39 13.25
C ARG A 163 14.95 -7.37 13.49
N GLY A 164 14.54 -7.79 14.69
CA GLY A 164 13.12 -7.95 15.07
C GLY A 164 12.22 -6.74 14.75
N GLY A 165 12.77 -5.52 14.85
CA GLY A 165 12.07 -4.29 14.41
C GLY A 165 11.69 -4.31 12.93
N VAL A 166 12.61 -4.68 12.03
CA VAL A 166 12.37 -4.76 10.58
C VAL A 166 11.28 -5.80 10.27
N TYR A 167 11.32 -6.96 10.93
CA TYR A 167 10.28 -7.98 10.77
C TYR A 167 8.90 -7.48 11.24
N TYR A 168 8.86 -6.79 12.37
CA TYR A 168 7.62 -6.18 12.88
C TYR A 168 7.07 -5.13 11.91
N GLU A 169 7.92 -4.22 11.43
CA GLU A 169 7.54 -3.14 10.51
C GLU A 169 7.03 -3.69 9.17
N ALA A 170 7.73 -4.67 8.60
CA ALA A 170 7.31 -5.35 7.37
C ALA A 170 5.99 -6.12 7.57
N GLY A 171 5.84 -6.85 8.68
CA GLY A 171 4.62 -7.56 9.01
C GLY A 171 3.44 -6.62 9.25
N PHE A 172 3.67 -5.49 9.90
CA PHE A 172 2.65 -4.46 10.12
C PHE A 172 2.22 -3.81 8.80
N ALA A 173 3.15 -3.49 7.91
CA ALA A 173 2.85 -2.99 6.57
C ALA A 173 2.03 -4.00 5.75
N HIS A 174 2.39 -5.29 5.79
CA HIS A 174 1.58 -6.35 5.17
C HIS A 174 0.16 -6.40 5.75
N GLY A 175 -0.01 -6.26 7.06
CA GLY A 175 -1.32 -6.22 7.71
C GLY A 175 -2.17 -4.99 7.34
N LEU A 176 -1.57 -3.96 6.75
CA LEU A 176 -2.24 -2.77 6.22
C LEU A 176 -2.43 -2.82 4.69
N ASP A 177 -2.16 -3.96 4.06
CA ASP A 177 -2.15 -4.13 2.59
C ASP A 177 -1.22 -3.13 1.86
N LEU A 178 -0.19 -2.62 2.56
CA LEU A 178 0.85 -1.82 1.92
C LEU A 178 1.81 -2.74 1.16
N PRO A 179 2.20 -2.40 -0.07
CA PRO A 179 3.27 -3.11 -0.76
C PRO A 179 4.56 -3.05 0.06
N VAL A 180 5.24 -4.19 0.18
CA VAL A 180 6.54 -4.27 0.87
C VAL A 180 7.57 -4.85 -0.09
N ILE A 181 8.64 -4.12 -0.36
CA ILE A 181 9.78 -4.58 -1.15
C ILE A 181 10.88 -5.00 -0.20
N LEU A 182 11.22 -6.28 -0.22
CA LEU A 182 12.22 -6.86 0.68
C LEU A 182 13.59 -6.84 0.01
N THR A 183 14.64 -6.46 0.77
CA THR A 183 16.03 -6.46 0.32
C THR A 183 16.91 -7.15 1.36
N CYS A 184 18.03 -7.74 0.95
CA CYS A 184 19.00 -8.33 1.86
C CYS A 184 20.36 -8.45 1.17
N HIS A 185 21.43 -8.13 1.89
CA HIS A 185 22.79 -8.36 1.42
C HIS A 185 23.06 -9.86 1.25
N GLU A 186 23.71 -10.26 0.16
CA GLU A 186 23.94 -11.67 -0.18
C GLU A 186 24.63 -12.48 0.93
N ASP A 187 25.66 -11.92 1.57
CA ASP A 187 26.39 -12.55 2.68
C ASP A 187 25.52 -12.93 3.90
N ARG A 188 24.33 -12.32 4.00
CA ARG A 188 23.39 -12.55 5.10
C ARG A 188 22.11 -13.24 4.66
N PHE A 189 21.95 -13.51 3.36
CA PHE A 189 20.72 -14.03 2.80
C PHE A 189 20.36 -15.43 3.35
N ASP A 190 21.34 -16.31 3.51
CA ASP A 190 21.14 -17.65 4.08
C ASP A 190 20.72 -17.62 5.57
N GLN A 191 20.90 -16.47 6.22
CA GLN A 191 20.58 -16.25 7.63
C GLN A 191 19.22 -15.53 7.81
N VAL A 192 18.55 -15.16 6.71
CA VAL A 192 17.21 -14.57 6.74
C VAL A 192 16.22 -15.63 7.24
N HIS A 193 15.38 -15.22 8.20
CA HIS A 193 14.41 -16.12 8.81
C HIS A 193 13.48 -16.78 7.78
N PHE A 194 13.18 -18.07 7.98
CA PHE A 194 12.35 -18.90 7.11
C PHE A 194 11.00 -18.24 6.73
N ASP A 195 10.43 -17.42 7.63
CA ASP A 195 9.14 -16.76 7.44
C ASP A 195 9.11 -15.80 6.25
N THR A 196 10.26 -15.23 5.86
CA THR A 196 10.35 -14.34 4.69
C THR A 196 10.98 -15.03 3.48
N ASN A 197 11.54 -16.23 3.61
CA ASN A 197 12.30 -16.90 2.55
C ASN A 197 11.44 -17.37 1.35
N HIS A 198 10.11 -17.33 1.48
CA HIS A 198 9.15 -17.54 0.39
C HIS A 198 8.83 -16.26 -0.39
N TYR A 199 9.26 -15.10 0.10
CA TYR A 199 9.09 -13.81 -0.55
C TYR A 199 10.33 -13.44 -1.38
N ASN A 200 10.08 -12.81 -2.52
CA ASN A 200 11.12 -12.43 -3.47
C ASN A 200 11.91 -11.20 -2.97
N HIS A 201 12.99 -11.49 -2.23
CA HIS A 201 13.97 -10.49 -1.84
C HIS A 201 14.83 -10.06 -3.02
N ILE A 202 15.13 -8.77 -3.06
CA ILE A 202 16.25 -8.27 -3.85
C ILE A 202 17.52 -8.62 -3.09
N VAL A 203 18.23 -9.63 -3.58
CA VAL A 203 19.58 -9.97 -3.11
C VAL A 203 20.59 -9.05 -3.81
N TRP A 204 21.48 -8.45 -3.03
CA TRP A 204 22.45 -7.46 -3.50
C TRP A 204 23.82 -7.63 -2.84
N SER A 205 24.89 -7.26 -3.56
CA SER A 205 26.28 -7.32 -3.10
C SER A 205 26.89 -5.94 -2.91
N THR A 206 26.38 -4.95 -3.65
CA THR A 206 26.89 -3.56 -3.61
C THR A 206 25.76 -2.55 -3.55
N PRO A 207 25.96 -1.36 -2.97
CA PRO A 207 24.94 -0.31 -2.96
C PRO A 207 24.48 0.11 -4.36
N ALA A 208 25.37 0.09 -5.36
CA ALA A 208 25.03 0.44 -6.74
C ALA A 208 24.08 -0.59 -7.37
N GLU A 209 24.30 -1.88 -7.11
CA GLU A 209 23.40 -2.95 -7.54
C GLU A 209 22.05 -2.86 -6.80
N LEU A 210 22.08 -2.62 -5.49
CA LEU A 210 20.87 -2.40 -4.70
C LEU A 210 20.05 -1.24 -5.29
N ARG A 211 20.70 -0.11 -5.62
CA ARG A 211 20.04 1.04 -6.23
C ARG A 211 19.28 0.64 -7.49
N GLU A 212 19.96 -0.01 -8.42
CA GLU A 212 19.41 -0.35 -9.72
C GLU A 212 18.26 -1.37 -9.60
N LYS A 213 18.48 -2.47 -8.88
CA LYS A 213 17.47 -3.51 -8.71
C LYS A 213 16.23 -3.00 -7.97
N LEU A 214 16.43 -2.19 -6.92
CA LEU A 214 15.34 -1.62 -6.14
C LEU A 214 14.53 -0.63 -6.98
N ARG A 215 15.19 0.28 -7.72
CA ARG A 215 14.50 1.21 -8.61
C ARG A 215 13.64 0.47 -9.64
N ILE A 216 14.19 -0.55 -10.31
CA ILE A 216 13.45 -1.38 -11.27
C ILE A 216 12.23 -2.02 -10.60
N ARG A 217 12.39 -2.59 -9.39
CA ARG A 217 11.28 -3.23 -8.67
C ARG A 217 10.20 -2.22 -8.28
N ILE A 218 10.57 -1.03 -7.81
CA ILE A 218 9.61 0.04 -7.48
C ILE A 218 8.79 0.41 -8.70
N LEU A 219 9.45 0.68 -9.84
CA LEU A 219 8.76 1.05 -11.08
C LEU A 219 7.85 -0.07 -11.61
N ALA A 220 8.27 -1.33 -11.46
CA ALA A 220 7.49 -2.47 -11.95
C ALA A 220 6.26 -2.80 -11.08
N VAL A 221 6.36 -2.64 -9.76
CA VAL A 221 5.31 -3.05 -8.81
C VAL A 221 4.41 -1.89 -8.40
N ILE A 222 4.99 -0.70 -8.23
CA ILE A 222 4.28 0.49 -7.74
C ILE A 222 4.00 1.47 -8.87
N GLY A 223 4.96 1.67 -9.77
CA GLY A 223 4.94 2.69 -10.82
C GLY A 223 5.72 3.96 -10.45
N GLU A 224 5.73 4.93 -11.36
CA GLU A 224 6.38 6.23 -11.13
C GLU A 224 5.68 7.01 -10.01
N GLY A 225 6.47 7.64 -9.15
CA GLY A 225 5.97 8.43 -8.04
C GLY A 225 5.52 9.83 -8.46
N PRO A 226 4.74 10.51 -7.59
CA PRO A 226 4.10 11.80 -7.89
C PRO A 226 5.10 12.97 -8.04
N GLU A 227 6.39 12.78 -7.74
CA GLU A 227 7.40 13.83 -7.87
C GLU A 227 8.12 13.84 -9.22
N VAL A 228 7.93 12.83 -10.08
CA VAL A 228 8.57 12.77 -11.42
C VAL A 228 8.15 13.98 -12.29
N GLU A 229 6.91 14.45 -12.16
CA GLU A 229 6.38 15.55 -12.99
C GLU A 229 6.77 16.96 -12.49
N ARG A 230 7.28 17.10 -11.25
CA ARG A 230 7.59 18.43 -10.66
C ARG A 230 9.01 18.94 -10.98
N GLY A 231 9.79 18.17 -11.73
CA GLY A 231 11.20 18.44 -12.03
C GLY A 231 11.49 19.04 -13.41
N ASN A 232 10.47 19.40 -14.21
CA ASN A 232 10.62 20.05 -15.53
C ASN A 232 10.20 21.52 -15.50
#